data_AF-A0A3M6JWH9-F1
#
_entry.id   AF-A0A3M6JWH9-F1
#
_cell.length_a   1.000
_cell.length_b   1.000
_cell.length_c   1.000
_cell.angle_alpha   90.00
_cell.angle_beta   90.00
_cell.angle_gamma   90.00
#
_symmetry.space_group_name_H-M   'P 1'
#
loop_
_entity.id
_entity.type
_entity.pdbx_description
1 polymer ?
#
loop_
_entity_poly.entity_id
_entity_poly.type
_entity_poly.pdbx_seq_one_letter_code
_entity_poly.pdbx_strand_id
1 'polypeptide(L)'
;MSSDDLFTLFSDEFEKLKKLLDQISPDNELTVNQIVEIYYQITNVSSLTEVIKQQLDDSDSTSFEKISNAQNFISENFNSTIHPKIMKNIDDSISEITKNLQSLNSDEKSKETIENEAKLYEKLREFMSTKEFVMQYNAGLSND
;
A
#
# COMPACT_ATOMS: atom_id res chain seq x y z
N MET A 1 1.12 -3.54 27.93
CA MET A 1 0.39 -4.69 27.33
C MET A 1 1.12 -5.94 27.74
N SER A 2 0.39 -7.03 27.98
CA SER A 2 1.01 -8.35 28.14
C SER A 2 1.44 -8.89 26.77
N SER A 3 2.32 -9.90 26.75
CA SER A 3 2.71 -10.58 25.50
C SER A 3 1.49 -11.18 24.79
N ASP A 4 0.53 -11.74 25.54
CA ASP A 4 -0.71 -12.31 24.99
C ASP A 4 -1.60 -11.26 24.31
N ASP A 5 -1.69 -10.05 24.88
CA ASP A 5 -2.44 -8.93 24.27
C ASP A 5 -1.79 -8.51 22.94
N LEU A 6 -0.46 -8.52 22.88
CA LEU A 6 0.30 -8.13 21.69
C LEU A 6 0.13 -9.14 20.55
N PHE A 7 0.13 -10.45 20.86
CA PHE A 7 -0.14 -11.49 19.87
C PHE A 7 -1.56 -11.49 19.34
N THR A 8 -2.52 -11.17 20.20
CA THR A 8 -3.93 -11.02 19.79
C THR A 8 -4.05 -9.86 18.80
N LEU A 9 -3.47 -8.70 19.14
CA LEU A 9 -3.42 -7.55 18.25
C LEU A 9 -2.74 -7.89 16.92
N PHE A 10 -1.58 -8.54 16.95
CA PHE A 10 -0.88 -8.97 15.72
C PHE A 10 -1.74 -9.89 14.85
N SER A 11 -2.44 -10.85 15.46
CA SER A 11 -3.30 -11.78 14.72
C SER A 11 -4.45 -11.04 14.04
N ASP A 12 -5.07 -10.09 14.74
CA ASP A 12 -6.16 -9.27 14.21
C ASP A 12 -5.68 -8.38 13.06
N GLU A 13 -4.53 -7.72 13.22
CA GLU A 13 -3.94 -6.89 12.17
C GLU A 13 -3.49 -7.72 10.95
N PHE A 14 -2.98 -8.94 11.17
CA PHE A 14 -2.62 -9.82 10.07
C PHE A 14 -3.85 -10.32 9.29
N GLU A 15 -4.95 -10.64 9.97
CA GLU A 15 -6.20 -11.02 9.31
C GLU A 15 -6.85 -9.85 8.55
N LYS A 16 -6.74 -8.62 9.05
CA LYS A 16 -7.14 -7.42 8.29
C LYS A 16 -6.33 -7.27 7.01
N LEU A 17 -5.00 -7.48 7.08
CA LEU A 17 -4.13 -7.42 5.91
C LEU A 17 -4.57 -8.43 4.85
N LYS A 18 -4.78 -9.70 5.22
CA LYS A 18 -5.24 -10.73 4.28
C LYS A 18 -6.53 -10.32 3.57
N LYS A 19 -7.53 -9.88 4.33
CA LYS A 19 -8.82 -9.45 3.77
C LYS A 19 -8.67 -8.28 2.80
N LEU A 20 -7.80 -7.31 3.09
CA LEU A 20 -7.52 -6.20 2.20
C LEU A 20 -6.89 -6.69 0.89
N LEU A 21 -5.91 -7.59 0.96
CA LEU A 21 -5.24 -8.11 -0.23
C LEU A 21 -6.14 -9.03 -1.07
N ASP A 22 -7.00 -9.82 -0.44
CA ASP A 22 -7.95 -10.71 -1.13
C ASP A 22 -9.00 -9.93 -1.94
N GLN A 23 -9.27 -8.67 -1.60
CA GLN A 23 -10.20 -7.80 -2.31
C GLN A 23 -9.57 -7.15 -3.56
N ILE A 24 -8.26 -7.29 -3.76
CA ILE A 24 -7.55 -6.72 -4.91
C ILE A 24 -7.81 -7.61 -6.13
N SER A 25 -8.79 -7.22 -6.93
CA SER A 25 -9.03 -7.82 -8.25
C SER A 25 -7.90 -7.49 -9.21
N PRO A 26 -7.48 -8.43 -10.10
CA PRO A 26 -6.48 -8.17 -11.14
C PRO A 26 -6.85 -7.02 -12.08
N ASP A 27 -8.15 -6.76 -12.27
CA ASP A 27 -8.68 -5.86 -13.30
C ASP A 27 -9.16 -4.51 -12.73
N ASN A 28 -9.13 -4.32 -11.41
CA ASN A 28 -9.61 -3.08 -10.79
C ASN A 28 -8.47 -2.07 -10.63
N GLU A 29 -8.72 -0.85 -11.11
CA GLU A 29 -7.91 0.30 -10.72
C GLU A 29 -8.02 0.54 -9.22
N LEU A 30 -6.89 0.71 -8.56
CA LEU A 30 -6.84 0.98 -7.13
C LEU A 30 -6.89 2.48 -6.89
N THR A 31 -7.79 2.90 -6.01
CA THR A 31 -7.85 4.29 -5.56
C THR A 31 -6.66 4.60 -4.63
N VAL A 32 -6.30 5.88 -4.54
CA VAL A 32 -5.25 6.35 -3.62
C VAL A 32 -5.51 5.90 -2.18
N ASN A 33 -6.75 5.98 -1.70
CA ASN A 33 -7.10 5.58 -0.34
C ASN A 33 -6.86 4.08 -0.10
N GLN A 34 -7.23 3.22 -1.05
CA GLN A 34 -6.99 1.78 -0.93
C GLN A 34 -5.50 1.46 -0.91
N ILE A 35 -4.72 2.13 -1.78
CA ILE A 35 -3.26 1.97 -1.80
C ILE A 35 -2.70 2.35 -0.43
N VAL A 36 -3.02 3.54 0.06
CA VAL A 36 -2.53 4.03 1.35
C VAL A 36 -2.90 3.09 2.50
N GLU A 37 -4.13 2.61 2.55
CA GLU A 37 -4.61 1.65 3.56
C GLU A 37 -3.79 0.35 3.56
N ILE A 38 -3.52 -0.22 2.38
CA ILE A 38 -2.73 -1.45 2.26
C ILE A 38 -1.32 -1.27 2.86
N TYR A 39 -0.62 -0.19 2.50
CA TYR A 39 0.75 0.03 3.00
C TYR A 39 0.79 0.35 4.50
N TYR A 40 -0.22 1.06 5.02
CA TYR A 40 -0.34 1.23 6.46
C TYR A 40 -0.51 -0.12 7.16
N GLN A 41 -1.38 -0.98 6.63
CA GLN A 41 -1.62 -2.28 7.24
C GLN A 41 -0.37 -3.17 7.24
N ILE A 42 0.39 -3.13 6.15
CA ILE A 42 1.68 -3.84 6.06
C ILE A 42 2.68 -3.29 7.07
N THR A 43 2.78 -1.97 7.17
CA THR A 43 3.66 -1.32 8.13
C THR A 43 3.30 -1.71 9.56
N ASN A 44 2.00 -1.77 9.88
CA ASN A 44 1.51 -2.20 11.19
C ASN A 44 1.92 -3.65 11.50
N VAL A 45 1.64 -4.59 10.59
CA VAL A 45 1.98 -6.01 10.78
C VAL A 45 3.50 -6.20 10.90
N SER A 46 4.30 -5.55 10.03
CA SER A 46 5.76 -5.60 10.09
C SER A 46 6.32 -5.02 11.39
N SER A 47 5.77 -3.88 11.84
CA SER A 47 6.22 -3.25 13.10
C SER A 47 5.88 -4.11 14.31
N LEU A 48 4.67 -4.68 14.36
CA LEU A 48 4.27 -5.61 15.43
C LEU A 48 5.14 -6.86 15.44
N THR A 49 5.52 -7.36 14.25
CA THR A 49 6.45 -8.48 14.12
C THR A 49 7.78 -8.19 14.80
N GLU A 50 8.36 -7.02 14.55
CA GLU A 50 9.64 -6.63 15.16
C GLU A 50 9.53 -6.43 16.67
N VAL A 51 8.46 -5.81 17.16
CA VAL A 51 8.23 -5.65 18.61
C VAL A 51 8.05 -7.00 19.30
N ILE A 52 7.30 -7.91 18.68
CA ILE A 52 7.08 -9.26 19.22
C ILE A 52 8.42 -10.02 19.29
N LYS A 53 9.22 -10.02 18.21
CA LYS A 53 10.53 -10.71 18.20
C LYS A 53 11.43 -10.26 19.35
N GLN A 54 11.41 -8.97 19.71
CA GLN A 54 12.21 -8.43 20.81
C GLN A 54 11.74 -8.89 22.20
N GLN A 55 10.48 -9.33 22.31
CA GLN A 55 9.85 -9.75 23.57
C GLN A 55 9.77 -11.28 23.69
N LEU A 56 10.13 -12.02 22.65
CA LEU A 56 10.10 -13.48 22.65
C LEU A 56 11.38 -14.07 23.26
N ASP A 57 11.19 -15.04 24.13
CA ASP A 57 12.26 -15.97 24.52
C ASP A 57 12.43 -17.04 23.43
N ASP A 58 13.67 -17.49 23.19
CA ASP A 58 14.04 -18.49 22.16
C ASP A 58 13.24 -19.80 22.23
N SER A 59 12.56 -20.08 23.35
CA SER A 59 11.72 -21.28 23.54
C SER A 59 10.33 -21.19 22.90
N ASP A 60 9.85 -20.02 22.49
CA ASP A 60 8.46 -19.82 22.09
C ASP A 60 8.19 -20.10 20.60
N SER A 61 8.39 -21.37 20.22
CA SER A 61 8.33 -21.86 18.84
C SER A 61 7.03 -21.54 18.08
N THR A 62 5.88 -21.55 18.75
CA THR A 62 4.57 -21.30 18.10
C THR A 62 4.44 -19.84 17.67
N SER A 63 4.98 -18.93 18.49
CA SER A 63 5.01 -17.50 18.23
C SER A 63 5.94 -17.14 17.07
N PHE A 64 7.11 -17.78 17.01
CA PHE A 64 8.03 -17.65 15.87
C PHE A 64 7.42 -18.14 14.55
N GLU A 65 6.68 -19.26 14.58
CA GLU A 65 6.01 -19.78 13.38
C GLU A 65 4.97 -18.79 12.83
N LYS A 66 4.14 -18.20 13.70
CA LYS A 66 3.14 -17.19 13.31
C LYS A 66 3.79 -15.95 12.68
N ILE A 67 4.88 -15.48 13.26
CA ILE A 67 5.68 -14.38 12.73
C ILE A 67 6.22 -14.73 11.34
N SER A 68 6.88 -15.89 11.22
CA SER A 68 7.45 -16.33 9.94
C SER A 68 6.38 -16.45 8.87
N ASN A 69 5.19 -16.96 9.21
CA ASN A 69 4.07 -17.07 8.30
C ASN A 69 3.59 -15.70 7.79
N ALA A 70 3.53 -14.69 8.65
CA ALA A 70 3.16 -13.34 8.24
C ALA A 70 4.23 -12.68 7.36
N GLN A 71 5.51 -12.84 7.70
CA GLN A 71 6.62 -12.32 6.90
C GLN A 71 6.66 -12.97 5.52
N ASN A 72 6.50 -14.30 5.44
CA ASN A 72 6.42 -15.03 4.18
C ASN A 72 5.22 -14.58 3.35
N PHE A 73 4.05 -14.42 3.98
CA PHE A 73 2.86 -13.91 3.30
C PHE A 73 3.09 -12.52 2.69
N ILE A 74 3.72 -11.59 3.43
CA ILE A 74 4.06 -10.26 2.91
C ILE A 74 5.05 -10.38 1.74
N SER A 75 6.09 -11.20 1.87
CA SER A 75 7.12 -11.35 0.84
C SER A 75 6.58 -11.99 -0.45
N GLU A 76 5.88 -13.11 -0.32
CA GLU A 76 5.44 -13.93 -1.45
C GLU A 76 4.18 -13.36 -2.11
N ASN A 77 3.26 -12.82 -1.33
CA ASN A 77 2.00 -12.29 -1.86
C ASN A 77 2.12 -10.79 -2.15
N PHE A 78 2.41 -9.98 -1.12
CA PHE A 78 2.42 -8.54 -1.31
C PHE A 78 3.62 -8.06 -2.13
N ASN A 79 4.86 -8.26 -1.67
CA ASN A 79 6.05 -7.71 -2.32
C ASN A 79 6.21 -8.22 -3.75
N SER A 80 5.97 -9.51 -3.96
CA SER A 80 6.20 -10.14 -5.26
C SER A 80 5.04 -9.92 -6.25
N THR A 81 3.80 -9.78 -5.77
CA THR A 81 2.61 -9.76 -6.67
C THR A 81 1.83 -8.45 -6.60
N ILE A 82 1.50 -7.96 -5.40
CA ILE A 82 0.60 -6.81 -5.24
C ILE A 82 1.36 -5.48 -5.37
N HIS A 83 2.54 -5.35 -4.77
CA HIS A 83 3.34 -4.12 -4.82
C HIS A 83 3.65 -3.68 -6.28
N PRO A 84 4.14 -4.57 -7.18
CA PRO A 84 4.36 -4.19 -8.57
C PRO A 84 3.08 -3.78 -9.31
N LYS A 85 1.93 -4.41 -8.98
CA LYS A 85 0.63 -4.03 -9.56
C LYS A 85 0.20 -2.65 -9.10
N ILE A 86 0.38 -2.31 -7.83
CA ILE A 86 0.11 -0.97 -7.30
C ILE A 86 0.98 0.07 -8.00
N MET A 87 2.28 -0.22 -8.16
CA MET A 87 3.19 0.71 -8.85
C MET A 87 2.73 0.96 -10.29
N LYS A 88 2.38 -0.11 -11.01
CA LYS A 88 1.85 -0.01 -12.37
C LYS A 88 0.55 0.79 -12.42
N ASN A 89 -0.40 0.52 -11.51
CA ASN A 89 -1.67 1.25 -11.44
C ASN A 89 -1.46 2.76 -11.24
N ILE A 90 -0.50 3.14 -10.38
CA ILE A 90 -0.14 4.55 -10.17
C ILE A 90 0.46 5.15 -11.44
N ASP A 91 1.40 4.46 -12.10
CA ASP A 91 2.03 4.94 -13.34
C ASP A 91 1.03 5.09 -14.49
N ASP A 92 0.13 4.13 -14.66
CA ASP A 92 -0.93 4.15 -15.66
C ASP A 92 -1.89 5.32 -15.39
N SER A 93 -2.32 5.51 -14.13
CA SER A 93 -3.18 6.62 -13.71
C SER A 93 -2.53 7.99 -13.96
N ILE A 94 -1.26 8.16 -13.59
CA ILE A 94 -0.50 9.40 -13.85
C ILE A 94 -0.42 9.67 -15.35
N SER A 95 -0.12 8.64 -16.15
CA SER A 95 -0.02 8.78 -17.61
C SER A 95 -1.35 9.18 -18.23
N GLU A 96 -2.45 8.55 -17.82
CA GLU A 96 -3.79 8.86 -18.32
C GLU A 96 -4.21 10.28 -17.94
N ILE A 97 -4.09 10.67 -16.68
CA ILE A 97 -4.43 12.02 -16.21
C ILE A 97 -3.60 13.07 -16.97
N THR A 98 -2.30 12.82 -17.17
CA THR A 98 -1.42 13.72 -17.92
C THR A 98 -1.87 13.86 -19.37
N LYS A 99 -2.23 12.76 -20.05
CA LYS A 99 -2.77 12.80 -21.42
C LYS A 99 -4.08 13.59 -21.50
N ASN A 100 -4.97 13.39 -20.53
CA ASN A 100 -6.24 14.11 -20.45
C ASN A 100 -6.04 15.61 -20.21
N LEU A 101 -5.09 16.00 -19.37
CA LEU A 101 -4.73 17.42 -19.19
C LEU A 101 -4.15 18.02 -20.47
N GLN A 102 -3.30 17.30 -21.19
CA GLN A 102 -2.70 17.76 -22.44
C GLN A 102 -3.74 17.94 -23.55
N SER A 103 -4.77 17.10 -23.62
CA SER A 103 -5.83 17.20 -24.64
C SER A 103 -6.80 18.36 -24.39
N LEU A 104 -6.87 18.88 -23.16
CA LEU A 104 -7.70 20.03 -22.78
C LEU A 104 -7.03 21.39 -23.02
N ASN A 105 -5.78 21.42 -23.49
CA ASN A 105 -5.08 22.68 -23.80
C ASN A 105 -5.65 23.38 -25.04
N SER A 106 -6.63 24.26 -24.82
CA SER A 106 -7.12 25.25 -25.78
C SER A 106 -6.86 26.68 -25.31
N ASP A 107 -6.73 27.62 -26.25
CA ASP A 107 -6.48 29.05 -25.98
C ASP A 107 -7.68 29.74 -25.32
N GLU A 108 -8.91 29.30 -25.63
CA GLU A 108 -10.13 29.70 -24.94
C GLU A 108 -10.69 28.51 -24.16
N LYS A 109 -10.83 28.68 -22.83
CA LYS A 109 -11.37 27.65 -21.93
C LYS A 109 -12.70 28.09 -21.34
N SER A 110 -13.69 27.21 -21.39
CA SER A 110 -14.95 27.44 -20.67
C SER A 110 -14.75 27.28 -19.17
N LYS A 111 -15.66 27.83 -18.35
CA LYS A 111 -15.65 27.62 -16.89
C LYS A 111 -15.65 26.13 -16.52
N GLU A 112 -16.44 25.33 -17.24
CA GLU A 112 -16.50 23.88 -17.05
C GLU A 112 -15.16 23.19 -17.36
N THR A 113 -14.49 23.60 -18.44
CA THR A 113 -13.15 23.11 -18.80
C THR A 113 -12.14 23.42 -17.69
N ILE A 114 -12.16 24.63 -17.14
CA ILE A 114 -11.27 25.04 -16.05
C ILE A 114 -11.52 24.22 -14.78
N GLU A 115 -12.78 24.01 -14.40
CA GLU A 115 -13.14 23.19 -13.23
C GLU A 115 -12.73 21.72 -13.41
N ASN A 116 -12.89 21.17 -14.61
CA ASN A 116 -12.46 19.80 -14.92
C ASN A 116 -10.94 19.65 -14.88
N GLU A 117 -10.19 20.60 -15.43
CA GLU A 117 -8.72 20.63 -15.33
C GLU A 117 -8.26 20.70 -13.87
N ALA A 118 -8.88 21.55 -13.05
CA ALA A 118 -8.53 21.66 -11.63
C ALA A 118 -8.68 20.32 -10.90
N LYS A 119 -9.78 19.59 -11.14
CA LYS A 119 -9.99 18.24 -10.58
C LYS A 119 -8.95 17.23 -11.07
N LEU A 120 -8.54 17.31 -12.34
CA LEU A 120 -7.50 16.44 -12.88
C LEU A 120 -6.13 16.74 -12.28
N TYR A 121 -5.77 18.01 -12.07
CA TYR A 121 -4.53 18.39 -11.38
C TYR A 121 -4.53 17.93 -9.92
N GLU A 122 -5.66 18.02 -9.22
CA GLU A 122 -5.80 17.50 -7.85
C GLU A 122 -5.55 16.00 -7.80
N LYS A 123 -6.23 15.22 -8.67
CA LYS A 123 -5.99 13.78 -8.78
C LYS A 123 -4.55 13.44 -9.16
N LEU A 124 -3.96 14.17 -10.10
CA LEU A 124 -2.57 13.98 -10.50
C LEU A 124 -1.63 14.15 -9.31
N ARG A 125 -1.84 15.21 -8.53
CA ARG A 125 -1.07 15.49 -7.32
C ARG A 125 -1.20 14.34 -6.30
N GLU A 126 -2.41 13.85 -6.05
CA GLU A 126 -2.63 12.72 -5.14
C GLU A 126 -1.86 11.46 -5.59
N PHE A 127 -1.96 11.08 -6.86
CA PHE A 127 -1.25 9.92 -7.39
C PHE A 127 0.28 10.09 -7.39
N MET A 128 0.79 11.28 -7.71
CA MET A 128 2.23 11.57 -7.62
C MET A 128 2.74 11.47 -6.19
N SER A 129 2.05 12.07 -5.21
CA SER A 129 2.41 11.94 -3.80
C SER A 129 2.32 10.48 -3.31
N THR A 130 1.32 9.73 -3.78
CA THR A 130 1.19 8.30 -3.47
C THR A 130 2.34 7.49 -4.07
N LYS A 131 2.79 7.82 -5.28
CA LYS A 131 3.97 7.21 -5.90
C LYS A 131 5.20 7.38 -5.02
N GLU A 132 5.46 8.60 -4.57
CA GLU A 132 6.61 8.90 -3.70
C GLU A 132 6.54 8.09 -2.40
N PHE A 133 5.37 8.05 -1.77
CA PHE A 133 5.14 7.25 -0.57
C PHE A 133 5.43 5.75 -0.79
N VAL A 134 4.90 5.17 -1.87
CA VAL A 134 5.11 3.76 -2.21
C VAL A 134 6.58 3.46 -2.57
N MET A 135 7.28 4.40 -3.21
CA MET A 135 8.70 4.23 -3.52
C MET A 135 9.59 4.18 -2.27
N GLN A 136 9.22 4.88 -1.18
CA GLN A 136 9.96 4.79 0.08
C GLN A 136 9.90 3.38 0.68
N TYR A 137 8.76 2.69 0.53
CA TYR A 137 8.65 1.30 0.94
C TYR A 137 9.63 0.39 0.17
N ASN A 138 9.72 0.57 -1.15
CA ASN A 138 10.65 -0.20 -1.98
C ASN A 138 12.13 0.06 -1.65
N ALA A 139 12.47 1.31 -1.30
CA ALA A 139 13.80 1.65 -0.82
C ALA A 139 14.12 0.96 0.53
N GLY A 140 13.12 0.80 1.40
CA GLY A 140 13.21 0.01 2.62
C GLY A 140 13.50 -1.46 2.36
N LEU A 141 12.75 -2.09 1.45
CA LEU A 141 12.95 -3.50 1.06
C LEU A 141 14.34 -3.79 0.49
N SER A 142 14.95 -2.81 -0.17
CA SER A 142 16.26 -2.99 -0.82
C SER A 142 17.44 -2.97 0.16
N ASN A 143 17.21 -2.58 1.41
CA ASN A 143 18.21 -2.49 2.47
C ASN A 143 18.13 -3.63 3.50
N ASP A 144 17.16 -4.53 3.37
CA ASP A 144 17.06 -5.81 4.08
C ASP A 144 17.72 -6.94 3.26
#